data_AF-T0Y1A5-F1
#
_entry.id   AF-T0Y1A5-F1
#
_cell.length_a   1.000
_cell.length_b   1.000
_cell.length_c   1.000
_cell.angle_alpha   90.00
_cell.angle_beta   90.00
_cell.angle_gamma   90.00
#
_symmetry.space_group_name_H-M   'P 1'
#
loop_
_entity.id
_entity.type
_entity.pdbx_description
1 polymer ?
#
loop_
_entity_poly.entity_id
_entity_poly.type
_entity_poly.pdbx_seq_one_letter_code
_entity_poly.pdbx_strand_id
1 'polypeptide(L)'
;MAERADTLAGLFAIGGKPGGAKDPYALRRAALGLARTLIEGGLQLDTRGLLLEALDAIPEAALTAGLKAAKIATALDVGTRRAALAEEIERFIVERLRGYYAEQGIAAGVFEAVLAVAPSNLVDFDR
;
A
#
# COMPACT_ATOMS: atom_id res chain seq x y z
N MET A 1 -9.21 -2.74 -11.05
CA MET A 1 -8.72 -2.83 -9.65
C MET A 1 -7.29 -3.36 -9.63
N ALA A 2 -7.02 -4.45 -10.37
CA ALA A 2 -5.68 -4.98 -10.63
C ALA A 2 -4.67 -3.89 -11.05
N GLU A 3 -4.94 -3.13 -12.12
CA GLU A 3 -3.97 -2.14 -12.65
C GLU A 3 -3.43 -1.12 -11.62
N ARG A 4 -4.24 -0.72 -10.63
CA ARG A 4 -3.79 0.23 -9.60
C ARG A 4 -2.91 -0.45 -8.55
N ALA A 5 -3.25 -1.68 -8.16
CA ALA A 5 -2.41 -2.50 -7.29
C ALA A 5 -1.08 -2.84 -8.00
N ASP A 6 -1.12 -3.22 -9.28
CA ASP A 6 0.05 -3.52 -10.10
C ASP A 6 0.97 -2.31 -10.26
N THR A 7 0.38 -1.13 -10.48
CA THR A 7 1.14 0.13 -10.56
C THR A 7 1.86 0.43 -9.25
N LEU A 8 1.19 0.26 -8.10
CA LEU A 8 1.79 0.47 -6.79
C LEU A 8 2.89 -0.57 -6.52
N ALA A 9 2.62 -1.85 -6.79
CA ALA A 9 3.54 -2.96 -6.63
C ALA A 9 4.83 -2.74 -7.44
N GLY A 10 4.71 -2.42 -8.73
CA GLY A 10 5.84 -2.17 -9.62
C GLY A 10 6.69 -0.97 -9.19
N LEU A 11 6.07 0.14 -8.83
CA LEU A 11 6.79 1.36 -8.41
C LEU A 11 7.51 1.18 -7.07
N PHE A 12 6.88 0.49 -6.10
CA PHE A 12 7.53 0.20 -4.82
C PHE A 12 8.62 -0.87 -4.96
N ALA A 13 8.43 -1.87 -5.83
CA ALA A 13 9.42 -2.90 -6.11
C ALA A 13 10.76 -2.31 -6.55
N ILE A 14 10.75 -1.36 -7.50
CA ILE A 14 11.95 -0.69 -8.02
C ILE A 14 12.50 0.41 -7.08
N GLY A 15 11.98 0.53 -5.86
CA GLY A 15 12.47 1.50 -4.87
C GLY A 15 11.95 2.92 -5.09
N GLY A 16 10.88 3.10 -5.88
CA GLY A 16 10.16 4.36 -6.06
C GLY A 16 9.37 4.80 -4.83
N LYS A 17 9.91 4.57 -3.63
CA LYS A 17 9.31 4.95 -2.37
C LYS A 17 9.21 6.48 -2.29
N PRO A 18 8.06 7.04 -1.91
CA PRO A 18 7.96 8.47 -1.61
C PRO A 18 8.96 8.86 -0.53
N GLY A 19 9.89 9.76 -0.87
CA GLY A 19 10.85 10.32 0.07
C GLY A 19 10.41 11.72 0.52
N GLY A 20 9.97 11.83 1.78
CA GLY A 20 10.00 13.01 2.67
C GLY A 20 9.37 14.35 2.25
N ALA A 21 9.12 14.63 0.97
CA ALA A 21 8.53 15.88 0.48
C ALA A 21 7.97 15.79 -0.94
N LYS A 22 8.25 14.71 -1.69
CA LYS A 22 7.73 14.49 -3.04
C LYS A 22 7.15 13.10 -3.16
N ASP A 23 5.92 12.92 -2.70
CA ASP A 23 5.12 11.80 -3.19
C ASP A 23 4.74 12.12 -4.64
N PRO A 24 5.14 11.30 -5.62
CA PRO A 24 4.69 11.45 -6.99
C PRO A 24 3.17 11.50 -7.01
N TYR A 25 2.60 12.51 -7.65
CA TYR A 25 1.15 12.69 -7.74
C TYR A 25 0.44 11.41 -8.25
N ALA A 26 1.10 10.69 -9.16
CA ALA A 26 0.62 9.40 -9.67
C ALA A 26 0.44 8.34 -8.57
N LEU A 27 1.40 8.19 -7.64
CA LEU A 27 1.32 7.22 -6.54
C LEU A 27 0.19 7.58 -5.58
N ARG A 28 0.06 8.87 -5.23
CA ARG A 28 -1.03 9.34 -4.36
C ARG A 28 -2.40 9.05 -4.97
N ARG A 29 -2.57 9.36 -6.26
CA ARG A 29 -3.82 9.07 -6.97
C ARG A 29 -4.09 7.58 -7.11
N ALA A 30 -3.07 6.76 -7.36
CA ALA A 30 -3.23 5.31 -7.46
C ALA A 30 -3.69 4.70 -6.13
N ALA A 31 -3.03 5.08 -5.02
CA ALA A 31 -3.37 4.60 -3.68
C ALA A 31 -4.79 5.02 -3.25
N LEU A 32 -5.13 6.30 -3.37
CA LEU A 32 -6.45 6.78 -2.98
C LEU A 32 -7.54 6.21 -3.91
N GLY A 33 -7.26 6.11 -5.22
CA GLY A 33 -8.18 5.52 -6.18
C GLY A 33 -8.42 4.03 -5.93
N LEU A 34 -7.41 3.27 -5.49
CA LEU A 34 -7.58 1.87 -5.08
C LEU A 34 -8.44 1.79 -3.81
N ALA A 35 -8.10 2.55 -2.77
CA ALA A 35 -8.81 2.53 -1.50
C ALA A 35 -10.29 2.90 -1.66
N ARG A 36 -10.59 4.02 -2.33
CA ARG A 36 -11.97 4.45 -2.59
C ARG A 36 -12.74 3.43 -3.41
N THR A 37 -12.12 2.78 -4.38
CA THR A 37 -12.81 1.76 -5.19
C THR A 37 -13.19 0.53 -4.34
N LEU A 38 -12.34 0.14 -3.39
CA LEU A 38 -12.63 -0.97 -2.47
C LEU A 38 -13.75 -0.58 -1.49
N ILE A 39 -13.65 0.61 -0.91
CA ILE A 39 -14.62 1.16 0.06
C ILE A 39 -15.98 1.44 -0.60
N GLU A 40 -16.02 2.30 -1.62
CA GLU A 40 -17.26 2.71 -2.32
C GLU A 40 -17.89 1.53 -3.06
N GLY A 41 -17.08 0.58 -3.53
CA GLY A 41 -17.55 -0.66 -4.16
C GLY A 41 -18.06 -1.71 -3.18
N GLY A 42 -17.90 -1.51 -1.87
CA GLY A 42 -18.30 -2.49 -0.84
C GLY A 42 -17.56 -3.83 -0.96
N LEU A 43 -16.37 -3.83 -1.57
CA LEU A 43 -15.62 -5.04 -1.84
C LEU A 43 -14.81 -5.44 -0.61
N GLN A 44 -15.30 -6.44 0.12
CA GLN A 44 -14.62 -7.07 1.25
C GLN A 44 -13.43 -7.92 0.78
N LEU A 45 -12.47 -7.29 0.11
CA LEU A 45 -11.25 -7.92 -0.36
C LEU A 45 -10.16 -7.75 0.68
N ASP A 46 -9.41 -8.84 0.91
CA ASP A 46 -8.15 -8.78 1.62
C ASP A 46 -7.17 -7.94 0.80
N THR A 47 -6.95 -6.70 1.26
CA THR A 47 -6.09 -5.74 0.58
C THR A 47 -4.63 -6.23 0.59
N ARG A 48 -4.23 -6.94 1.64
CA ARG A 48 -2.90 -7.51 1.74
C ARG A 48 -2.72 -8.67 0.76
N GLY A 49 -3.70 -9.56 0.69
CA GLY A 49 -3.74 -10.65 -0.30
C GLY A 49 -3.63 -10.13 -1.73
N LEU A 50 -4.40 -9.10 -2.08
CA LEU A 50 -4.34 -8.46 -3.41
C LEU A 50 -2.96 -7.87 -3.72
N LEU A 51 -2.32 -7.23 -2.74
CA LEU A 51 -0.99 -6.66 -2.91
C LEU A 51 0.07 -7.75 -3.08
N LEU A 52 -0.05 -8.87 -2.37
CA LEU A 52 0.84 -10.02 -2.52
C LEU A 52 0.72 -10.63 -3.92
N GLU A 53 -0.51 -10.82 -4.42
CA GLU A 53 -0.75 -11.32 -5.77
C GLU A 53 -0.14 -10.40 -6.84
N ALA A 54 -0.32 -9.08 -6.70
CA ALA A 54 0.29 -8.10 -7.60
C ALA A 54 1.83 -8.14 -7.54
N LEU A 55 2.41 -8.37 -6.35
CA LEU A 55 3.87 -8.48 -6.15
C LEU A 55 4.45 -9.82 -6.63
N ASP A 56 3.66 -10.88 -6.65
CA ASP A 56 4.06 -12.17 -7.23
C ASP A 56 4.22 -12.08 -8.75
N ALA A 57 3.42 -11.24 -9.41
CA ALA A 57 3.55 -10.95 -10.84
C ALA A 57 4.80 -10.10 -11.18
N ILE A 58 5.48 -9.50 -10.19
CA ILE A 58 6.66 -8.67 -10.42
C ILE A 58 7.93 -9.53 -10.57
N PRO A 59 8.75 -9.30 -11.62
CA PRO A 59 9.99 -10.03 -11.81
C PRO A 59 10.99 -9.76 -10.68
N GLU A 60 11.72 -10.80 -10.26
CA GLU A 60 12.65 -10.72 -9.11
C GLU A 60 13.74 -9.66 -9.28
N ALA A 61 14.19 -9.43 -10.51
CA ALA A 61 15.15 -8.37 -10.83
C ALA A 61 14.63 -6.97 -10.47
N ALA A 62 13.31 -6.72 -10.61
CA ALA A 62 12.72 -5.45 -10.20
C ALA A 62 12.61 -5.35 -8.67
N LEU A 63 12.34 -6.46 -7.97
CA LEU A 63 12.26 -6.50 -6.51
C LEU A 63 13.61 -6.23 -5.83
N THR A 64 14.70 -6.67 -6.46
CA THR A 64 16.08 -6.43 -5.99
C THR A 64 16.60 -5.04 -6.37
N ALA A 65 16.16 -4.48 -7.50
CA ALA A 65 16.54 -3.12 -7.93
C ALA A 65 16.18 -2.04 -6.90
N GLY A 66 15.08 -2.21 -6.16
CA GLY A 66 14.67 -1.28 -5.11
C GLY A 66 15.39 -1.43 -3.77
N LEU A 67 16.26 -2.44 -3.61
CA LEU A 67 17.06 -2.62 -2.40
C LEU A 67 18.29 -1.72 -2.45
N LYS A 68 18.47 -0.87 -1.42
CA LYS A 68 19.76 -0.22 -1.20
C LYS A 68 20.81 -1.30 -0.94
N ALA A 69 22.02 -1.15 -1.48
CA ALA A 69 23.09 -2.14 -1.42
C ALA A 69 23.31 -2.78 -0.03
N ALA A 70 23.12 -2.03 1.06
CA ALA A 70 23.23 -2.52 2.44
C ALA A 70 22.10 -3.49 2.89
N LYS A 71 20.91 -3.46 2.28
CA LYS A 71 19.79 -4.39 2.56
C LYS A 71 19.84 -5.67 1.70
N ILE A 72 20.63 -5.69 0.64
CA ILE A 72 20.76 -6.87 -0.25
C ILE A 72 21.39 -8.05 0.50
N ALA A 73 22.31 -7.78 1.43
CA ALA A 73 22.97 -8.82 2.24
C ALA A 73 22.01 -9.55 3.22
N THR A 74 20.88 -8.92 3.58
CA THR A 74 19.87 -9.49 4.50
C THR A 74 18.60 -9.94 3.78
N ALA A 75 18.30 -9.38 2.60
CA ALA A 75 17.14 -9.75 1.78
C ALA A 75 17.53 -10.81 0.73
N LEU A 76 17.85 -12.03 1.18
CA LEU A 76 18.09 -13.16 0.26
C LEU A 76 16.80 -13.90 -0.11
N ASP A 77 15.73 -13.74 0.67
CA ASP A 77 14.43 -14.34 0.40
C ASP A 77 13.48 -13.35 -0.28
N VAL A 78 13.13 -13.67 -1.53
CA VAL A 78 12.19 -12.88 -2.33
C VAL A 78 10.79 -12.88 -1.71
N GLY A 79 10.39 -13.96 -1.04
CA GLY A 79 9.12 -14.03 -0.30
C GLY A 79 9.04 -12.98 0.81
N THR A 80 10.08 -12.91 1.64
CA THR A 80 10.22 -11.89 2.68
C THR A 80 10.22 -10.47 2.09
N ARG A 81 10.84 -10.26 0.93
CA ARG A 81 10.81 -8.95 0.25
C ARG A 81 9.40 -8.57 -0.20
N ARG A 82 8.64 -9.50 -0.79
CA ARG A 82 7.25 -9.27 -1.20
C ARG A 82 6.36 -8.95 0.01
N ALA A 83 6.49 -9.70 1.09
CA ALA A 83 5.75 -9.42 2.33
C ALA A 83 6.04 -8.02 2.89
N ALA A 84 7.32 -7.62 2.92
CA ALA A 84 7.71 -6.28 3.35
C ALA A 84 7.16 -5.18 2.43
N LEU A 85 7.17 -5.41 1.11
CA LEU A 85 6.60 -4.47 0.13
C LEU A 85 5.10 -4.31 0.30
N ALA A 86 4.36 -5.41 0.47
CA ALA A 86 2.92 -5.38 0.69
C ALA A 86 2.58 -4.51 1.92
N GLU A 87 3.30 -4.71 3.03
CA GLU A 87 3.13 -3.93 4.26
C GLU A 87 3.51 -2.45 4.10
N GLU A 88 4.54 -2.15 3.30
CA GLU A 88 4.89 -0.76 2.95
C GLU A 88 3.81 -0.07 2.11
N ILE A 89 3.25 -0.76 1.11
CA ILE A 89 2.20 -0.23 0.25
C ILE A 89 0.91 -0.05 1.05
N GLU A 90 0.55 -1.02 1.89
CA GLU A 90 -0.62 -0.98 2.77
C GLU A 90 -0.57 0.24 3.70
N ARG A 91 0.55 0.44 4.40
CA ARG A 91 0.76 1.66 5.21
C ARG A 91 0.60 2.94 4.40
N PHE A 92 1.15 2.96 3.19
CA PHE A 92 1.04 4.13 2.32
C PHE A 92 -0.42 4.42 1.95
N ILE A 93 -1.21 3.38 1.65
CA ILE A 93 -2.65 3.51 1.38
C ILE A 93 -3.39 4.07 2.60
N VAL A 94 -3.15 3.51 3.79
CA VAL A 94 -3.76 3.97 5.06
C VAL A 94 -3.39 5.42 5.37
N GLU A 95 -2.14 5.81 5.16
CA GLU A 95 -1.71 7.20 5.33
C GLU A 95 -2.45 8.15 4.38
N ARG A 96 -2.77 7.72 3.16
CA ARG A 96 -3.60 8.51 2.24
C ARG A 96 -5.05 8.58 2.69
N LEU A 97 -5.60 7.50 3.24
CA LEU A 97 -6.95 7.50 3.80
C LEU A 97 -7.09 8.46 4.98
N ARG A 98 -6.05 8.59 5.82
CA ARG A 98 -6.03 9.58 6.90
C ARG A 98 -6.31 11.00 6.39
N GLY A 99 -5.64 11.41 5.32
CA GLY A 99 -5.86 12.72 4.69
C GLY A 99 -7.28 12.84 4.13
N TYR A 100 -7.75 11.81 3.45
CA TYR A 100 -9.11 11.75 2.87
C TYR A 100 -10.22 11.88 3.92
N TYR A 101 -10.12 11.18 5.04
CA TYR A 101 -11.10 11.28 6.13
C TYR A 101 -10.98 12.59 6.90
N ALA A 102 -9.77 13.14 7.06
CA ALA A 102 -9.59 14.46 7.64
C ALA A 102 -10.28 15.56 6.81
N GLU A 103 -10.20 15.48 5.49
CA GLU A 103 -10.93 16.38 4.58
C GLU A 103 -12.46 16.25 4.69
N GLN A 104 -12.98 15.11 5.15
CA GLN A 104 -14.39 14.88 5.43
C GLN A 104 -14.81 15.26 6.86
N GLY A 105 -13.90 15.80 7.67
CA GLY A 105 -14.18 16.22 9.04
C GLY A 105 -14.12 15.09 10.07
N ILE A 106 -13.61 13.91 9.70
CA ILE A 106 -13.35 12.83 10.67
C ILE A 106 -12.15 13.22 11.53
N ALA A 107 -12.34 13.20 12.84
CA ALA A 107 -11.29 13.52 13.80
C ALA A 107 -10.16 12.48 13.73
N ALA A 108 -8.91 12.94 13.80
CA ALA A 108 -7.74 12.06 13.78
C ALA A 108 -7.80 10.97 14.86
N GLY A 109 -8.34 11.28 16.05
CA GLY A 109 -8.51 10.29 17.12
C GLY A 109 -9.45 9.14 16.76
N VAL A 110 -10.48 9.38 15.94
CA VAL A 110 -11.39 8.33 15.44
C VAL A 110 -10.65 7.44 14.44
N PHE A 111 -9.90 8.05 13.52
CA PHE A 111 -9.08 7.32 12.56
C PHE A 111 -8.05 6.41 13.25
N GLU A 112 -7.34 6.92 14.26
CA GLU A 112 -6.37 6.11 15.01
C GLU A 112 -7.04 4.99 15.80
N ALA A 113 -8.24 5.21 16.35
CA ALA A 113 -8.97 4.18 17.07
C ALA A 113 -9.34 3.01 16.16
N VAL A 114 -9.82 3.30 14.93
CA VAL A 114 -10.13 2.26 13.93
C VAL A 114 -8.84 1.57 13.47
N LEU A 115 -7.78 2.32 13.20
CA LEU A 115 -6.48 1.74 12.83
C LEU A 115 -5.92 0.79 13.90
N ALA A 116 -6.11 1.11 15.18
CA ALA A 116 -5.67 0.27 16.30
C ALA A 116 -6.43 -1.06 16.42
N VAL A 117 -7.65 -1.14 15.88
CA VAL A 117 -8.44 -2.39 15.82
C VAL A 117 -7.90 -3.33 14.73
N ALA A 118 -7.06 -2.83 13.82
CA ALA A 118 -6.47 -3.58 12.70
C ALA A 118 -7.54 -4.36 11.89
N PRO A 119 -8.53 -3.66 11.31
CA PRO A 119 -9.58 -4.29 10.55
C PRO A 119 -9.01 -5.11 9.38
N SER A 120 -9.64 -6.25 9.11
CA SER A 120 -9.16 -7.23 8.14
C SER A 120 -9.22 -6.78 6.68
N ASN A 121 -9.96 -5.71 6.38
CA ASN A 121 -10.11 -5.14 5.05
C ASN A 121 -10.52 -3.66 5.11
N LEU A 122 -10.39 -2.96 3.98
CA LEU A 122 -10.67 -1.51 3.90
C LEU A 122 -12.17 -1.16 4.01
N VAL A 123 -13.08 -2.09 3.70
CA VAL A 123 -14.52 -1.85 3.87
C VAL A 123 -14.91 -1.87 5.34
N ASP A 124 -14.29 -2.75 6.13
CA ASP A 124 -14.44 -2.78 7.58
C ASP A 124 -13.80 -1.54 8.23
N PHE A 125 -12.72 -1.01 7.66
CA PHE A 125 -12.10 0.25 8.09
C PHE A 125 -13.03 1.48 7.90
N ASP A 126 -13.93 1.46 6.92
CA ASP A 126 -14.83 2.58 6.62
C ASP A 126 -16.11 2.60 7.49
N ARG A 127 -16.42 1.49 8.18
CA ARG A 127 -17.69 1.30 8.90
C ARG A 127 -17.66 1.69 10.37
#